data_AF-A0A933I230-F1
#
_entry.id   AF-A0A933I230-F1
#
_cell.length_a   1.000
_cell.length_b   1.000
_cell.length_c   1.000
_cell.angle_alpha   90.00
_cell.angle_beta   90.00
_cell.angle_gamma   90.00
#
_symmetry.space_group_name_H-M   'P 1'
#
loop_
_entity.id
_entity.type
_entity.pdbx_description
1 polymer ?
#
loop_
_entity_poly.entity_id
_entity_poly.type
_entity_poly.pdbx_seq_one_letter_code
_entity_poly.pdbx_strand_id
1 'polypeptide(L)' 'MPRTLDRTEENQKAIRASMRRWRSRNKYGRSIGRGLSDAELVDRVAGETGASRTHVRFALKRQD' A
#
# COMPACT_ATOMS: atom_id res chain seq x y z
N MET A 1 20.89 9.84 -1.70
CA MET A 1 19.85 10.15 -0.69
C MET A 1 18.55 9.51 -1.13
N PRO A 2 17.84 8.73 -0.31
CA PRO A 2 16.54 8.21 -0.71
C PRO A 2 15.59 9.40 -0.83
N ARG A 3 14.99 9.58 -2.00
CA ARG A 3 13.94 10.58 -2.23
C ARG A 3 12.77 10.20 -1.31
N THR A 4 12.69 10.81 -0.14
CA THR A 4 11.48 10.82 0.67
C THR A 4 10.42 11.48 -0.19
N LEU A 5 9.62 10.64 -0.84
CA LEU A 5 8.47 11.05 -1.62
C LEU A 5 7.63 12.01 -0.80
N ASP A 6 7.61 13.24 -1.28
CA ASP A 6 6.95 14.37 -0.65
C ASP A 6 5.48 14.02 -0.36
N ARG A 7 4.89 14.62 0.68
CA ARG A 7 3.50 14.35 1.13
C ARG A 7 2.47 14.94 0.15
N THR A 8 2.72 14.84 -1.15
CA THR A 8 1.82 15.31 -2.20
C THR A 8 0.59 14.41 -2.31
N GLU A 9 -0.54 15.00 -2.69
CA GLU A 9 -1.80 14.30 -2.92
C GLU A 9 -1.67 13.21 -4.00
N GLU A 10 -0.76 13.39 -4.95
CA GLU A 10 -0.42 12.39 -5.96
C GLU A 10 0.18 11.12 -5.36
N ASN A 11 1.08 11.25 -4.37
CA ASN A 11 1.66 10.08 -3.68
C ASN A 11 0.61 9.35 -2.86
N GLN A 12 -0.31 10.08 -2.20
CA GLN A 12 -1.43 9.45 -1.51
C GLN A 12 -2.35 8.71 -2.49
N LYS A 13 -2.64 9.29 -3.67
CA LYS A 13 -3.40 8.61 -4.73
C LYS A 13 -2.69 7.36 -5.22
N ALA A 14 -1.38 7.42 -5.46
CA ALA A 14 -0.58 6.28 -5.90
C ALA A 14 -0.58 5.14 -4.88
N ILE A 15 -0.35 5.46 -3.59
CA ILE A 15 -0.41 4.50 -2.49
C ILE A 15 -1.80 3.83 -2.42
N ARG A 16 -2.88 4.62 -2.51
CA ARG A 16 -4.25 4.10 -2.47
C ARG A 16 -4.55 3.21 -3.67
N ALA A 17 -4.17 3.63 -4.87
CA ALA A 17 -4.38 2.86 -6.09
C ALA A 17 -3.61 1.53 -6.05
N SER A 18 -2.35 1.56 -5.61
CA SER A 18 -1.51 0.37 -5.45
C SER A 18 -2.10 -0.58 -4.40
N MET A 19 -2.52 -0.06 -3.23
CA MET A 19 -3.16 -0.87 -2.19
C MET A 19 -4.45 -1.52 -2.67
N ARG A 20 -5.27 -0.81 -3.46
CA ARG A 20 -6.51 -1.36 -4.02
C ARG A 20 -6.23 -2.50 -5.01
N ARG A 21 -5.21 -2.36 -5.86
CA ARG A 21 -4.75 -3.42 -6.77
C ARG A 21 -4.26 -4.64 -6.01
N TRP A 22 -3.42 -4.42 -5.00
CA TRP A 22 -2.87 -5.48 -4.15
C TRP A 22 -3.97 -6.21 -3.37
N ARG A 23 -4.94 -5.50 -2.78
CA ARG A 23 -6.11 -6.11 -2.12
C ARG A 23 -6.96 -6.94 -3.08
N SER A 24 -7.19 -6.43 -4.30
CA SER A 24 -7.94 -7.18 -5.33
C SER A 24 -7.22 -8.46 -5.73
N ARG A 25 -5.91 -8.39 -5.97
CA ARG A 25 -5.08 -9.57 -6.28
C ARG A 25 -4.99 -10.54 -5.10
N ASN A 26 -4.95 -10.00 -3.88
CA ASN A 26 -4.92 -10.78 -2.65
C ASN A 26 -6.24 -11.51 -2.36
N LYS A 27 -7.38 -11.00 -2.87
CA LYS A 27 -8.67 -11.68 -2.77
C LYS A 27 -8.58 -13.09 -3.39
N TYR A 28 -7.98 -13.19 -4.58
CA TYR A 28 -7.74 -14.47 -5.24
C TYR A 28 -6.69 -15.32 -4.51
N GLY A 29 -5.61 -14.69 -4.02
CA GLY A 29 -4.60 -15.36 -3.21
C GLY A 29 -5.17 -16.00 -1.94
N ARG A 30 -6.09 -15.31 -1.25
CA ARG A 30 -6.81 -15.84 -0.08
C ARG A 30 -7.67 -17.05 -0.42
N SER A 31 -8.34 -17.06 -1.58
CA SER A 31 -9.16 -18.19 -2.00
C SER A 31 -8.35 -19.48 -2.22
N ILE A 32 -7.05 -19.38 -2.47
CA ILE A 32 -6.13 -20.53 -2.66
C ILE A 32 -5.20 -20.76 -1.45
N GLY A 33 -5.47 -20.14 -0.31
CA GLY A 33 -4.66 -20.28 0.92
C GLY A 33 -3.30 -19.55 0.90
N ARG A 34 -3.05 -18.69 -0.09
CA ARG A 34 -1.82 -17.89 -0.25
C ARG A 34 -2.07 -16.38 -0.06
N GLY A 35 -3.02 -16.04 0.81
CA GLY A 35 -3.38 -14.65 1.08
C GLY A 35 -2.34 -13.93 1.93
N LEU A 36 -1.93 -12.74 1.49
CA LEU A 36 -1.12 -11.80 2.25
C LEU A 36 -1.92 -11.15 3.40
N SER A 37 -1.25 -10.90 4.51
CA SER A 37 -1.78 -10.08 5.61
C SER A 37 -1.80 -8.60 5.25
N ASP A 38 -2.57 -7.79 5.97
CA ASP A 38 -2.62 -6.34 5.69
C ASP A 38 -1.24 -5.67 5.88
N ALA A 39 -0.45 -6.14 6.85
CA ALA A 39 0.95 -5.72 7.03
C ALA A 39 1.84 -6.05 5.80
N GLU A 40 1.69 -7.24 5.23
CA GLU A 40 2.44 -7.68 4.04
C GLU A 40 2.05 -6.88 2.79
N LEU A 41 0.75 -6.55 2.67
CA LEU A 41 0.25 -5.68 1.62
C LEU A 41 0.81 -4.26 1.75
N VAL A 42 0.88 -3.74 2.97
CA VAL A 42 1.51 -2.44 3.26
C VAL A 42 3.00 -2.47 2.92
N ASP A 43 3.72 -3.57 3.20
CA ASP A 43 5.12 -3.74 2.80
C ASP A 43 5.31 -3.72 1.28
N ARG A 44 4.45 -4.46 0.56
CA ARG A 44 4.44 -4.48 -0.90
C ARG A 44 4.22 -3.09 -1.48
N VAL A 45 3.23 -2.37 -0.98
CA VAL A 45 2.90 -1.01 -1.45
C VAL A 45 4.01 -0.03 -1.08
N ALA A 46 4.60 -0.14 0.11
CA ALA A 46 5.74 0.67 0.53
C ALA A 46 6.95 0.47 -0.40
N GLY A 47 7.28 -0.78 -0.74
CA GLY A 47 8.36 -1.10 -1.68
C GLY A 47 8.08 -0.64 -3.11
N GLU A 48 6.84 -0.77 -3.59
CA GLU A 48 6.44 -0.37 -4.95
C GLU A 48 6.40 1.16 -5.11
N THR A 49 5.91 1.86 -4.08
CA THR A 49 5.77 3.31 -4.12
C THR A 49 7.03 4.03 -3.64
N GLY A 50 7.93 3.36 -2.91
CA GLY A 50 9.05 4.01 -2.22
C GLY A 50 8.64 4.79 -0.96
N ALA A 51 7.38 4.69 -0.54
CA ALA A 51 6.87 5.34 0.66
C ALA A 51 7.19 4.52 1.93
N SER A 52 7.38 5.21 3.06
CA SER A 52 7.52 4.51 4.34
C SER A 52 6.21 3.83 4.76
N ARG A 53 6.29 2.67 5.44
CA ARG A 53 5.14 1.93 5.97
C ARG A 53 4.21 2.82 6.80
N THR A 54 4.77 3.73 7.59
CA THR A 54 4.02 4.70 8.40
C THR A 54 3.21 5.64 7.52
N HIS A 55 3.78 6.10 6.41
CA HIS A 55 3.09 6.97 5.46
C HIS A 55 1.98 6.22 4.72
N VAL A 56 2.23 4.97 4.32
CA VAL A 56 1.21 4.12 3.70
C VAL A 56 0.03 3.92 4.65
N ARG A 57 0.28 3.56 5.91
CA ARG A 57 -0.77 3.43 6.94
C ARG A 57 -1.55 4.71 7.14
N PHE A 58 -0.85 5.85 7.20
CA PHE A 58 -1.51 7.16 7.34
C PHE A 58 -2.39 7.50 6.13
N ALA A 59 -1.91 7.25 4.92
CA ALA A 59 -2.65 7.48 3.68
C ALA A 59 -3.90 6.60 3.55
N LEU A 60 -3.90 5.43 4.19
CA LEU A 60 -5.03 4.51 4.31
C LEU A 60 -6.00 4.90 5.44
N LYS A 61 -5.51 5.44 6.56
CA LYS A 61 -6.33 5.80 7.73
C LYS A 61 -7.24 7.03 7.51
N ARG A 62 -6.87 7.94 6.61
CA ARG A 62 -7.68 9.13 6.25
C ARG A 62 -9.03 8.83 5.57
N GLN A 63 -9.42 7.56 5.47
CA GLN A 63 -10.65 7.10 4.80
C GLN A 63 -11.69 6.50 5.76
N ASP A 64 -11.41 6.49 7.07
CA ASP A 64 -12.39 6.17 8.11
C ASP A 64 -13.10 7.46 8.57
#